data_AF-A0A7S0Q3K1-F1
#
_entry.id   AF-A0A7S0Q3K1-F1
#
_cell.length_a   1.000
_cell.length_b   1.000
_cell.length_c   1.000
_cell.angle_alpha   90.00
_cell.angle_beta   90.00
_cell.angle_gamma   90.00
#
_symmetry.space_group_name_H-M   'P 1'
#
loop_
_entity.id
_entity.type
_entity.pdbx_description
1 polymer ?
#
loop_
_entity_poly.entity_id
_entity_poly.type
_entity_poly.pdbx_seq_one_letter_code
_entity_poly.pdbx_strand_id
1 'polypeptide(L)'
;GRGRGRALATPPAPCPAAQPSQGSAEPPLHPVTPPPAPRSASRSFSHFVNNDLVSFAHANLARSVPSLIDGLKPGQRKVLHACLLRKLHGRAEMKVAQLAGHVAEVTQYHHGEQALIDTIVKMAQDFVGANNLPLLEPLGQFGTRGLGGGDAASARYLYTRLSPLTARIFSAEDSAVLDYRTEDGETVEPVHFAPLLPMLLVNGSAGIGSGWSTQVWGHHPLHVLDNVLRALDGSPM
;
A
#
# COMPACT_ATOMS: atom_id res chain seq x y z
N GLY A 1 67.85 24.25 -27.91
CA GLY A 1 68.27 23.25 -26.90
C GLY A 1 67.08 22.76 -26.12
N ARG A 2 66.77 21.46 -26.26
CA ARG A 2 65.93 20.57 -25.42
C ARG A 2 64.48 20.99 -25.12
N GLY A 3 63.55 20.48 -25.94
CA GLY A 3 62.15 20.31 -25.60
C GLY A 3 61.94 19.20 -24.57
N ARG A 4 61.06 19.44 -23.58
CA ARG A 4 60.58 18.42 -22.65
C ARG A 4 59.26 17.86 -23.20
N GLY A 5 59.30 16.61 -23.66
CA GLY A 5 58.15 15.86 -24.13
C GLY A 5 57.20 15.49 -22.98
N ARG A 6 55.91 15.70 -23.23
CA ARG A 6 54.78 15.10 -22.50
C ARG A 6 54.86 13.57 -22.68
N ALA A 7 54.97 12.83 -21.58
CA ALA A 7 54.73 11.38 -21.61
C ALA A 7 53.21 11.15 -21.76
N LEU A 8 52.80 10.59 -22.90
CA LEU A 8 51.46 10.01 -23.07
C LEU A 8 51.40 8.70 -22.28
N ALA A 9 50.39 8.56 -21.42
CA ALA A 9 50.05 7.30 -20.79
C ALA A 9 49.45 6.35 -21.86
N THR A 10 50.04 5.15 -21.98
CA THR A 10 49.54 4.05 -22.81
C THR A 10 48.29 3.40 -22.20
N PRO A 11 47.29 3.00 -23.01
CA PRO A 11 46.10 2.32 -22.51
C PRO A 11 46.40 0.86 -22.07
N PRO A 12 45.64 0.30 -21.11
CA PRO A 12 45.80 -1.08 -20.68
C PRO A 12 45.30 -2.09 -21.73
N ALA A 13 45.92 -3.27 -21.76
CA ALA A 13 45.67 -4.35 -22.72
C ALA A 13 44.25 -4.96 -22.60
N PRO A 14 43.66 -5.46 -23.70
CA PRO A 14 42.36 -6.12 -23.68
C PRO A 14 42.41 -7.53 -23.05
N CYS A 15 41.39 -7.88 -22.28
CA CYS A 15 41.19 -9.21 -21.71
C CYS A 15 41.05 -10.29 -22.81
N PRO A 16 41.57 -11.51 -22.60
CA PRO A 16 41.45 -12.60 -23.57
C PRO A 16 40.02 -13.14 -23.65
N ALA A 17 39.53 -13.35 -24.88
CA ALA A 17 38.25 -13.96 -25.16
C ALA A 17 38.22 -15.44 -24.74
N ALA A 18 37.20 -15.83 -23.98
CA ALA A 18 36.94 -17.23 -23.63
C ALA A 18 36.43 -17.99 -24.86
N GLN A 19 37.03 -19.15 -25.13
CA GLN A 19 36.62 -20.07 -26.19
C GLN A 19 35.36 -20.87 -25.79
N PRO A 20 34.50 -21.28 -26.74
CA PRO A 20 33.28 -22.01 -26.45
C PRO A 20 33.55 -23.48 -26.12
N SER A 21 33.15 -23.93 -24.91
CA SER A 21 33.16 -25.34 -24.52
C SER A 21 31.98 -26.07 -25.14
N GLN A 22 32.26 -27.22 -25.77
CA GLN A 22 31.32 -28.06 -26.50
C GLN A 22 30.21 -28.64 -25.60
N GLY A 23 29.02 -28.75 -26.17
CA GLY A 23 27.79 -29.15 -25.50
C GLY A 23 27.77 -30.62 -25.07
N SER A 24 27.27 -30.84 -23.85
CA SER A 24 26.70 -32.10 -23.41
C SER A 24 25.18 -31.90 -23.32
N ALA A 25 24.42 -32.74 -24.02
CA ALA A 25 22.97 -32.65 -24.09
C ALA A 25 22.33 -32.93 -22.72
N GLU A 26 21.59 -31.96 -22.18
CA GLU A 26 20.76 -32.13 -20.99
C GLU A 26 19.41 -32.77 -21.39
N PRO A 27 18.94 -33.84 -20.72
CA PRO A 27 17.66 -34.47 -21.01
C PRO A 27 16.48 -33.57 -20.58
N PRO A 28 15.26 -33.75 -21.14
CA PRO A 28 14.16 -32.82 -20.96
C PRO A 28 13.70 -32.73 -19.50
N LEU A 29 13.55 -31.50 -19.01
CA LEU A 29 12.98 -31.15 -17.72
C LEU A 29 11.52 -31.63 -17.65
N HIS A 30 11.28 -32.77 -16.98
CA HIS A 30 9.96 -33.07 -16.47
C HIS A 30 9.63 -32.07 -15.34
N PRO A 31 8.39 -31.57 -15.25
CA PRO A 31 8.00 -30.69 -14.15
C PRO A 31 8.15 -31.44 -12.82
N VAL A 32 9.12 -31.03 -12.01
CA VAL A 32 9.26 -31.48 -10.63
C VAL A 32 8.09 -30.90 -9.87
N THR A 33 7.03 -31.67 -9.69
CA THR A 33 6.01 -31.35 -8.70
C THR A 33 6.68 -31.35 -7.32
N PRO A 34 6.51 -30.31 -6.50
CA PRO A 34 7.08 -30.30 -5.16
C PRO A 34 6.48 -31.48 -4.38
N PRO A 35 7.30 -32.21 -3.59
CA PRO A 35 6.80 -33.32 -2.81
C PRO A 35 5.68 -32.84 -1.86
N PRO A 36 4.59 -33.61 -1.70
CA PRO A 36 3.54 -33.26 -0.76
C PRO A 36 4.15 -33.15 0.65
N ALA A 37 3.85 -32.03 1.33
CA ALA A 37 4.31 -31.79 2.69
C ALA A 37 4.04 -33.03 3.58
N PRO A 38 5.00 -33.47 4.41
CA PRO A 38 4.82 -34.64 5.25
C PRO A 38 3.58 -34.47 6.13
N ARG A 39 2.66 -35.45 6.06
CA ARG A 39 1.50 -35.53 6.98
C ARG A 39 2.03 -35.46 8.41
N SER A 40 1.51 -34.51 9.16
CA SER A 40 2.10 -33.91 10.36
C SER A 40 2.78 -34.89 11.33
N ALA A 41 4.07 -34.67 11.59
CA ALA A 41 4.68 -35.09 12.84
C ALA A 41 3.93 -34.43 14.01
N SER A 42 3.76 -35.14 15.13
CA SER A 42 3.22 -34.58 16.38
C SER A 42 3.98 -33.31 16.75
N ARG A 43 3.32 -32.15 16.70
CA ARG A 43 3.91 -30.85 17.08
C ARG A 43 3.63 -30.59 18.54
N SER A 44 4.64 -30.15 19.29
CA SER A 44 4.41 -29.71 20.67
C SER A 44 3.60 -28.42 20.70
N PHE A 45 2.82 -28.22 21.77
CA PHE A 45 2.08 -26.97 21.96
C PHE A 45 3.01 -25.74 21.93
N SER A 46 4.19 -25.84 22.56
CA SER A 46 5.19 -24.76 22.52
C SER A 46 5.66 -24.44 21.10
N HIS A 47 5.84 -25.45 20.25
CA HIS A 47 6.20 -25.22 18.85
C HIS A 47 5.09 -24.51 18.09
N PHE A 48 3.83 -24.95 18.27
CA PHE A 48 2.68 -24.30 17.65
C PHE A 48 2.56 -22.83 18.08
N VAL A 49 2.66 -22.54 19.37
CA VAL A 49 2.56 -21.17 19.90
C VAL A 49 3.68 -20.28 19.38
N ASN A 50 4.93 -20.74 19.42
CA ASN A 50 6.09 -19.89 19.13
C ASN A 50 6.39 -19.73 17.63
N ASN A 51 5.84 -20.58 16.76
CA ASN A 51 6.11 -20.52 15.32
C ASN A 51 4.84 -20.22 14.51
N ASP A 52 3.81 -21.06 14.67
CA ASP A 52 2.58 -20.97 13.87
C ASP A 52 1.72 -19.78 14.34
N LEU A 53 1.46 -19.67 15.65
CA LEU A 53 0.60 -18.61 16.20
C LEU A 53 1.26 -17.22 16.15
N VAL A 54 2.58 -17.13 16.32
CA VAL A 54 3.33 -15.86 16.18
C VAL A 54 3.20 -15.30 14.77
N SER A 55 3.22 -16.15 13.74
CA SER A 55 3.02 -15.71 12.35
C SER A 55 1.65 -15.06 12.14
N PHE A 56 0.60 -15.62 12.76
CA PHE A 56 -0.72 -15.00 12.77
C PHE A 56 -0.73 -13.67 13.53
N ALA A 57 -0.06 -13.59 14.69
CA ALA A 57 0.02 -12.36 15.48
C ALA A 57 0.72 -11.22 14.69
N HIS A 58 1.81 -11.52 13.99
CA HIS A 58 2.48 -10.57 13.10
C HIS A 58 1.57 -10.13 11.94
N ALA A 59 0.89 -11.06 11.28
CA ALA A 59 -0.06 -10.74 10.22
C ALA A 59 -1.27 -9.91 10.73
N ASN A 60 -1.68 -10.13 11.98
CA ASN A 60 -2.72 -9.33 12.63
C ASN A 60 -2.24 -7.91 12.89
N LEU A 61 -1.04 -7.75 13.43
CA LEU A 61 -0.45 -6.43 13.66
C LEU A 61 -0.29 -5.65 12.35
N ALA A 62 0.26 -6.29 11.31
CA ALA A 62 0.53 -5.68 10.02
C ALA A 62 -0.73 -5.17 9.30
N ARG A 63 -1.89 -5.81 9.47
CA ARG A 63 -3.16 -5.33 8.90
C ARG A 63 -3.89 -4.32 9.77
N SER A 64 -3.63 -4.33 11.08
CA SER A 64 -4.36 -3.51 12.06
C SER A 64 -3.74 -2.14 12.30
N VAL A 65 -2.41 -2.04 12.29
CA VAL A 65 -1.67 -0.81 12.58
C VAL A 65 -1.34 -0.09 11.26
N PRO A 66 -1.61 1.24 11.15
CA PRO A 66 -1.28 2.01 9.95
C PRO A 66 0.22 2.23 9.79
N SER A 67 0.67 2.54 8.57
CA SER A 67 2.02 3.05 8.36
C SER A 67 2.12 4.52 8.80
N LEU A 68 3.29 4.91 9.34
CA LEU A 68 3.58 6.31 9.68
C LEU A 68 3.62 7.21 8.44
N ILE A 69 4.05 6.67 7.30
CA ILE A 69 4.35 7.44 6.10
C ILE A 69 3.06 7.91 5.41
N ASP A 70 2.15 6.99 5.11
CA ASP A 70 0.89 7.30 4.42
C ASP A 70 -0.33 7.37 5.36
N GLY A 71 -0.21 6.91 6.60
CA GLY A 71 -1.34 6.80 7.53
C GLY A 71 -2.36 5.73 7.17
N LEU A 72 -2.09 4.88 6.18
CA LEU A 72 -3.01 3.87 5.67
C LEU A 72 -2.67 2.48 6.16
N LYS A 73 -3.73 1.68 6.37
CA LYS A 73 -3.63 0.23 6.53
C LYS A 73 -3.53 -0.45 5.16
N PRO A 74 -3.02 -1.68 5.06
CA PRO A 74 -2.90 -2.39 3.78
C PRO A 74 -4.20 -2.43 2.96
N GLY A 75 -5.35 -2.70 3.59
CA GLY A 75 -6.65 -2.71 2.89
C GLY A 75 -7.02 -1.33 2.32
N GLN A 76 -6.77 -0.24 3.06
CA GLN A 76 -7.01 1.12 2.58
C GLN A 76 -6.06 1.49 1.43
N ARG A 77 -4.80 1.02 1.50
CA ARG A 77 -3.78 1.22 0.47
C ARG A 77 -4.15 0.52 -0.83
N LYS A 78 -4.60 -0.73 -0.76
CA LYS A 78 -5.11 -1.49 -1.90
C LYS A 78 -6.30 -0.79 -2.57
N VAL A 79 -7.24 -0.26 -1.78
CA VAL A 79 -8.37 0.55 -2.29
C VAL A 79 -7.88 1.80 -3.02
N LEU A 80 -7.00 2.59 -2.41
CA LEU A 80 -6.46 3.80 -3.03
C LEU A 80 -5.70 3.49 -4.32
N HIS A 81 -4.88 2.44 -4.33
CA HIS A 81 -4.12 2.03 -5.49
C HIS A 81 -5.03 1.69 -6.68
N ALA A 82 -6.05 0.87 -6.48
CA ALA A 82 -6.99 0.51 -7.54
C ALA A 82 -7.75 1.75 -8.07
N CYS A 83 -8.12 2.69 -7.18
CA CYS A 83 -8.76 3.93 -7.59
C CYS A 83 -7.86 4.80 -8.49
N LEU A 84 -6.56 4.89 -8.15
CA LEU A 84 -5.57 5.64 -8.92
C LEU A 84 -5.31 4.98 -10.28
N LEU A 85 -5.18 3.66 -10.34
CA LEU A 85 -5.03 2.91 -11.59
C LEU A 85 -6.23 3.09 -12.51
N ARG A 86 -7.45 3.05 -11.96
CA ARG A 86 -8.69 3.22 -12.70
C ARG A 86 -8.98 4.69 -13.08
N LYS A 87 -8.18 5.64 -12.58
CA LYS A 87 -8.33 7.09 -12.79
C LYS A 87 -9.76 7.58 -12.50
N LEU A 88 -10.29 7.22 -11.31
CA LEU A 88 -11.62 7.64 -10.83
C LEU A 88 -11.67 9.13 -10.43
N HIS A 89 -11.20 10.02 -11.29
CA HIS A 89 -11.13 11.46 -11.05
C HIS A 89 -12.20 12.22 -11.85
N GLY A 90 -12.54 13.44 -11.40
CA GLY A 90 -13.49 14.30 -12.11
C GLY A 90 -14.89 13.71 -12.10
N ARG A 91 -15.47 13.41 -13.28
CA ARG A 91 -16.84 12.87 -13.40
C ARG A 91 -16.92 11.35 -13.39
N ALA A 92 -15.79 10.65 -13.29
CA ALA A 92 -15.77 9.19 -13.26
C ALA A 92 -16.13 8.68 -11.85
N GLU A 93 -17.36 8.19 -11.69
CA GLU A 93 -17.85 7.54 -10.48
C GLU A 93 -18.04 6.04 -10.70
N MET A 94 -17.94 5.27 -9.62
CA MET A 94 -18.13 3.82 -9.65
C MET A 94 -18.94 3.37 -8.44
N LYS A 95 -19.78 2.35 -8.61
CA LYS A 95 -20.50 1.75 -7.48
C LYS A 95 -19.51 1.14 -6.49
N VAL A 96 -19.78 1.27 -5.19
CA VAL A 96 -18.90 0.72 -4.14
C VAL A 96 -18.74 -0.79 -4.29
N ALA A 97 -19.82 -1.52 -4.60
CA ALA A 97 -19.74 -2.96 -4.84
C ALA A 97 -18.86 -3.31 -6.07
N GLN A 98 -18.92 -2.53 -7.14
CA GLN A 98 -18.07 -2.76 -8.32
C GLN A 98 -16.60 -2.41 -8.04
N LEU A 99 -16.37 -1.35 -7.26
CA LEU A 99 -15.03 -0.96 -6.85
C LEU A 99 -14.40 -2.02 -5.95
N ALA A 100 -15.15 -2.60 -5.02
CA ALA A 100 -14.63 -3.68 -4.16
C ALA A 100 -14.17 -4.90 -4.96
N GLY A 101 -14.97 -5.35 -5.94
CA GLY A 101 -14.56 -6.41 -6.87
C GLY A 101 -13.32 -6.07 -7.68
N HIS A 102 -13.22 -4.83 -8.18
CA HIS A 102 -12.05 -4.37 -8.92
C HIS A 102 -10.78 -4.31 -8.06
N VAL A 103 -10.90 -3.85 -6.80
CA VAL A 103 -9.78 -3.85 -5.85
C VAL A 103 -9.31 -5.27 -5.59
N ALA A 104 -10.24 -6.21 -5.38
CA ALA A 104 -9.90 -7.60 -5.12
C ALA A 104 -9.13 -8.25 -6.29
N GLU A 105 -9.54 -7.96 -7.52
CA GLU A 105 -8.89 -8.42 -8.76
C GLU A 105 -7.47 -7.84 -8.90
N VAL A 106 -7.32 -6.52 -8.81
CA VAL A 106 -6.04 -5.85 -9.13
C VAL A 106 -5.00 -6.00 -8.03
N THR A 107 -5.42 -6.15 -6.78
CA THR A 107 -4.52 -6.17 -5.63
C THR A 107 -4.42 -7.53 -4.97
N GLN A 108 -4.91 -8.60 -5.61
CA GLN A 108 -4.91 -9.96 -5.06
C GLN A 108 -5.40 -10.01 -3.61
N TYR A 109 -6.54 -9.37 -3.32
CA TYR A 109 -7.03 -9.27 -1.95
C TYR A 109 -7.59 -10.60 -1.44
N HIS A 110 -6.88 -11.25 -0.54
CA HIS A 110 -7.23 -12.59 -0.03
C HIS A 110 -8.22 -12.61 1.15
N HIS A 111 -8.94 -11.52 1.42
CA HIS A 111 -10.00 -11.50 2.43
C HIS A 111 -11.38 -11.23 1.80
N GLY A 112 -12.44 -11.43 2.57
CA GLY A 112 -13.81 -11.25 2.06
C GLY A 112 -14.06 -9.84 1.52
N GLU A 113 -14.75 -9.76 0.38
CA GLU A 113 -15.12 -8.51 -0.29
C GLU A 113 -15.90 -7.55 0.63
N GLN A 114 -16.69 -8.09 1.55
CA GLN A 114 -17.41 -7.29 2.54
C GLN A 114 -16.48 -6.40 3.37
N ALA A 115 -15.28 -6.87 3.71
CA ALA A 115 -14.30 -6.07 4.44
C ALA A 115 -13.76 -4.90 3.59
N LEU A 116 -13.64 -5.08 2.27
CA LEU A 116 -13.27 -3.99 1.35
C LEU A 116 -14.39 -2.98 1.22
N ILE A 117 -15.63 -3.43 1.08
CA ILE A 117 -16.81 -2.56 1.05
C ILE A 117 -16.85 -1.66 2.28
N ASP A 118 -16.72 -2.25 3.47
CA ASP A 118 -16.71 -1.49 4.73
C ASP A 118 -15.54 -0.51 4.80
N THR A 119 -14.38 -0.89 4.24
CA THR A 119 -13.20 -0.02 4.15
C THR A 119 -13.44 1.16 3.23
N ILE A 120 -14.00 0.94 2.04
CA ILE A 120 -14.33 2.00 1.07
C ILE A 120 -15.33 2.98 1.68
N VAL A 121 -16.39 2.48 2.33
CA VAL A 121 -17.39 3.33 2.98
C VAL A 121 -16.73 4.22 4.04
N LYS A 122 -15.90 3.65 4.92
CA LYS A 122 -15.18 4.40 5.95
C LYS A 122 -14.20 5.43 5.40
N MET A 123 -13.56 5.15 4.26
CA MET A 123 -12.65 6.09 3.60
C MET A 123 -13.38 7.28 2.94
N ALA A 124 -14.65 7.11 2.61
CA ALA A 124 -15.49 8.14 1.99
C ALA A 124 -16.32 8.96 2.98
N GLN A 125 -16.49 8.50 4.22
CA GLN A 125 -17.30 9.18 5.24
C GLN A 125 -16.76 10.59 5.57
N ASP A 126 -17.66 11.57 5.56
CA ASP A 126 -17.37 13.01 5.70
C ASP A 126 -18.15 13.69 6.85
N PHE A 127 -18.91 12.94 7.65
CA PHE A 127 -19.62 13.51 8.79
C PHE A 127 -18.67 13.93 9.92
N VAL A 128 -19.13 14.84 10.79
CA VAL A 128 -18.31 15.42 11.86
C VAL A 128 -17.83 14.34 12.84
N GLY A 129 -16.51 14.13 12.88
CA GLY A 129 -15.85 13.11 13.70
C GLY A 129 -15.39 11.87 12.91
N ALA A 130 -15.63 11.82 11.59
CA ALA A 130 -15.07 10.81 10.69
C ALA A 130 -13.71 11.28 10.14
N ASN A 131 -13.58 11.48 8.82
CA ASN A 131 -12.34 11.95 8.20
C ASN A 131 -12.33 13.48 8.07
N ASN A 132 -11.23 14.13 8.45
CA ASN A 132 -11.03 15.56 8.21
C ASN A 132 -10.83 15.85 6.71
N LEU A 133 -10.19 14.93 5.99
CA LEU A 133 -9.96 15.00 4.55
C LEU A 133 -10.25 13.60 3.96
N PRO A 134 -11.51 13.32 3.58
CA PRO A 134 -11.86 12.02 2.98
C PRO A 134 -11.17 11.86 1.62
N LEU A 135 -10.52 10.70 1.43
CA LEU A 135 -9.78 10.40 0.20
C LEU A 135 -10.71 10.04 -0.97
N LEU A 136 -11.91 9.59 -0.62
CA LEU A 136 -12.99 9.23 -1.53
C LEU A 136 -14.18 10.16 -1.28
N GLU A 137 -14.93 10.48 -2.32
CA GLU A 137 -16.15 11.29 -2.16
C GLU A 137 -17.38 10.41 -1.92
N PRO A 138 -18.22 10.73 -0.93
CA PRO A 138 -19.45 10.01 -0.66
C PRO A 138 -20.56 10.43 -1.63
N LEU A 139 -20.87 9.59 -2.63
CA LEU A 139 -21.98 9.81 -3.56
C LEU A 139 -23.14 8.87 -3.20
N GLY A 140 -23.99 9.34 -2.29
CA GLY A 140 -25.11 8.58 -1.71
C GLY A 140 -25.11 8.65 -0.19
N GLN A 141 -25.81 7.73 0.48
CA GLN A 141 -25.89 7.70 1.94
C GLN A 141 -24.77 6.85 2.55
N PHE A 142 -23.61 7.46 2.79
CA PHE A 142 -22.42 6.81 3.40
C PHE A 142 -22.47 6.73 4.94
N GLY A 143 -23.64 7.06 5.50
CA GLY A 143 -23.89 7.08 6.93
C GLY A 143 -23.71 8.49 7.49
N THR A 144 -24.33 8.71 8.64
CA THR A 144 -24.39 10.01 9.30
C THR A 144 -23.81 9.91 10.71
N ARG A 145 -23.62 11.08 11.31
CA ARG A 145 -23.19 11.19 12.71
C ARG A 145 -24.13 10.48 13.70
N GLY A 146 -25.43 10.37 13.38
CA GLY A 146 -26.44 9.85 14.30
C GLY A 146 -26.14 8.43 14.80
N LEU A 147 -25.59 7.59 13.93
CA LEU A 147 -25.15 6.21 14.26
C LEU A 147 -23.66 6.00 13.98
N GLY A 148 -22.87 7.09 13.95
CA GLY A 148 -21.43 7.03 13.69
C GLY A 148 -21.06 6.34 12.37
N GLY A 149 -21.90 6.50 11.34
CA GLY A 149 -21.73 5.87 10.03
C GLY A 149 -22.32 4.46 9.90
N GLY A 150 -22.92 3.89 10.95
CA GLY A 150 -23.57 2.58 10.90
C GLY A 150 -24.89 2.55 10.11
N ASP A 151 -25.42 3.72 9.75
CA ASP A 151 -26.61 3.96 8.93
C ASP A 151 -26.29 4.10 7.42
N ALA A 152 -25.08 3.70 7.00
CA ALA A 152 -24.72 3.66 5.60
C ALA A 152 -25.64 2.71 4.81
N ALA A 153 -26.05 3.11 3.60
CA ALA A 153 -26.84 2.27 2.72
C ALA A 153 -26.00 1.11 2.15
N SER A 154 -26.69 0.11 1.58
CA SER A 154 -26.00 -1.01 0.93
C SER A 154 -25.09 -0.53 -0.21
N ALA A 155 -23.90 -1.12 -0.32
CA ALA A 155 -22.90 -0.83 -1.35
C ALA A 155 -23.39 -0.93 -2.80
N ARG A 156 -24.53 -1.57 -3.03
CA ARG A 156 -25.20 -1.65 -4.34
C ARG A 156 -25.80 -0.32 -4.80
N TYR A 157 -26.13 0.56 -3.85
CA TYR A 157 -26.74 1.87 -4.07
C TYR A 157 -25.77 3.03 -3.89
N LEU A 158 -24.57 2.76 -3.38
CA LEU A 158 -23.54 3.76 -3.13
C LEU A 158 -22.59 3.88 -4.31
N TYR A 159 -22.23 5.12 -4.65
CA TYR A 159 -21.21 5.44 -5.63
C TYR A 159 -20.08 6.21 -4.93
N THR A 160 -18.88 6.10 -5.49
CA THR A 160 -17.72 6.80 -4.99
C THR A 160 -16.80 7.18 -6.14
N ARG A 161 -15.96 8.19 -5.89
CA ARG A 161 -14.87 8.62 -6.76
C ARG A 161 -13.71 9.14 -5.92
N LEU A 162 -12.54 9.36 -6.52
CA LEU A 162 -11.44 10.01 -5.83
C LEU A 162 -11.78 11.48 -5.58
N SER A 163 -11.49 11.93 -4.36
CA SER A 163 -11.56 13.37 -4.06
C SER A 163 -10.54 14.14 -4.90
N PRO A 164 -10.89 15.33 -5.42
CA PRO A 164 -9.96 16.19 -6.16
C PRO A 164 -8.68 16.52 -5.39
N LEU A 165 -8.74 16.51 -4.05
CA LEU A 165 -7.58 16.74 -3.20
C LEU A 165 -6.66 15.53 -3.15
N THR A 166 -7.21 14.31 -3.22
CA THR A 166 -6.42 13.06 -3.20
C THR A 166 -5.40 13.01 -4.32
N ALA A 167 -5.78 13.44 -5.52
CA ALA A 167 -4.86 13.49 -6.68
C ALA A 167 -3.72 14.50 -6.51
N ARG A 168 -3.87 15.51 -5.62
CA ARG A 168 -2.79 16.45 -5.29
C ARG A 168 -1.93 15.97 -4.13
N ILE A 169 -2.54 15.28 -3.17
CA ILE A 169 -1.83 14.71 -2.02
C ILE A 169 -0.96 13.54 -2.46
N PHE A 170 -1.48 12.70 -3.36
CA PHE A 170 -0.77 11.56 -3.93
C PHE A 170 -0.50 11.86 -5.41
N SER A 171 0.67 12.41 -5.71
CA SER A 171 1.01 12.75 -7.09
C SER A 171 1.20 11.48 -7.92
N ALA A 172 0.72 11.51 -9.16
CA ALA A 172 0.96 10.41 -10.10
C ALA A 172 2.46 10.27 -10.42
N GLU A 173 3.23 11.36 -10.33
CA GLU A 173 4.67 11.40 -10.59
C GLU A 173 5.47 10.58 -9.57
N ASP A 174 4.98 10.48 -8.33
CA ASP A 174 5.63 9.70 -7.28
C ASP A 174 5.60 8.20 -7.57
N SER A 175 4.68 7.73 -8.42
CA SER A 175 4.53 6.29 -8.76
C SER A 175 5.83 5.67 -9.29
N ALA A 176 6.73 6.44 -9.90
CA ALA A 176 7.99 5.91 -10.42
C ALA A 176 9.04 5.61 -9.33
N VAL A 177 8.89 6.17 -8.14
CA VAL A 177 9.86 6.03 -7.02
C VAL A 177 9.33 5.15 -5.89
N LEU A 178 8.07 4.71 -5.94
CA LEU A 178 7.49 3.85 -4.92
C LEU A 178 7.94 2.39 -5.11
N ASP A 179 8.20 1.72 -3.99
CA ASP A 179 8.48 0.29 -3.98
C ASP A 179 7.17 -0.51 -4.07
N TYR A 180 6.98 -1.22 -5.17
CA TYR A 180 5.81 -2.08 -5.39
C TYR A 180 6.02 -3.50 -4.88
N ARG A 181 4.95 -4.07 -4.35
CA ARG A 181 4.92 -5.48 -3.96
C ARG A 181 4.55 -6.35 -5.17
N THR A 182 5.00 -7.60 -5.13
CA THR A 182 4.63 -8.62 -6.11
C THR A 182 3.92 -9.75 -5.38
N GLU A 183 2.68 -10.03 -5.76
CA GLU A 183 1.86 -11.14 -5.26
C GLU A 183 1.47 -12.00 -6.47
N ASP A 184 1.69 -13.32 -6.39
CA ASP A 184 1.40 -14.29 -7.46
C ASP A 184 1.96 -13.92 -8.87
N GLY A 185 3.07 -13.19 -8.89
CA GLY A 185 3.74 -12.73 -10.13
C GLY A 185 3.18 -11.43 -10.71
N GLU A 186 2.14 -10.86 -10.10
CA GLU A 186 1.57 -9.57 -10.48
C GLU A 186 2.05 -8.46 -9.54
N THR A 187 2.23 -7.26 -10.10
CA THR A 187 2.57 -6.07 -9.30
C THR A 187 1.30 -5.51 -8.69
N VAL A 188 1.24 -5.47 -7.35
CA VAL A 188 0.06 -5.01 -6.58
C VAL A 188 0.29 -3.60 -6.04
N GLU A 189 -0.18 -3.27 -4.84
CA GLU A 189 0.02 -1.97 -4.22
C GLU A 189 1.48 -1.70 -3.78
N PRO A 190 1.89 -0.42 -3.69
CA PRO A 190 3.17 -0.07 -3.10
C PRO A 190 3.21 -0.39 -1.61
N VAL A 191 4.41 -0.57 -1.06
CA VAL A 191 4.60 -0.82 0.38
C VAL A 191 3.99 0.31 1.21
N HIS A 192 4.20 1.55 0.77
CA HIS A 192 3.60 2.77 1.29
C HIS A 192 3.48 3.80 0.16
N PHE A 193 2.53 4.71 0.27
CA PHE A 193 2.51 5.91 -0.57
C PHE A 193 3.34 7.03 0.06
N ALA A 194 3.73 8.01 -0.75
CA ALA A 194 4.40 9.24 -0.31
C ALA A 194 3.42 10.41 -0.42
N PRO A 195 2.56 10.68 0.58
CA PRO A 195 1.67 11.82 0.52
C PRO A 195 2.42 13.15 0.73
N LEU A 196 1.92 14.22 0.11
CA LEU A 196 2.41 15.58 0.32
C LEU A 196 2.24 16.05 1.78
N LEU A 197 1.21 15.57 2.47
CA LEU A 197 0.92 15.89 3.87
C LEU A 197 0.94 14.61 4.71
N PRO A 198 1.34 14.66 6.00
CA PRO A 198 1.31 13.51 6.88
C PRO A 198 -0.14 13.13 7.20
N MET A 199 -0.73 12.28 6.35
CA MET A 199 -2.15 11.93 6.37
C MET A 199 -2.56 11.20 7.66
N LEU A 200 -1.64 10.51 8.33
CA LEU A 200 -1.87 9.92 9.65
C LEU A 200 -2.32 10.98 10.67
N LEU A 201 -1.72 12.17 10.63
CA LEU A 201 -2.09 13.28 11.52
C LEU A 201 -3.34 13.99 11.04
N VAL A 202 -3.59 14.06 9.73
CA VAL A 202 -4.77 14.74 9.19
C VAL A 202 -6.04 13.97 9.54
N ASN A 203 -6.12 12.69 9.17
CA ASN A 203 -7.33 11.89 9.37
C ASN A 203 -7.33 11.09 10.68
N GLY A 204 -6.18 10.98 11.35
CA GLY A 204 -6.03 10.07 12.47
C GLY A 204 -6.06 8.60 12.02
N SER A 205 -5.91 7.70 12.98
CA SER A 205 -6.08 6.27 12.75
C SER A 205 -6.29 5.53 14.07
N ALA A 206 -7.11 4.50 14.04
CA ALA A 206 -7.32 3.62 15.17
C ALA A 206 -7.14 2.16 14.73
N GLY A 207 -6.44 1.36 15.52
CA GLY A 207 -6.15 -0.04 15.21
C GLY A 207 -5.85 -0.85 16.46
N ILE A 208 -6.28 -2.11 16.46
CA ILE A 208 -6.01 -3.07 17.55
C ILE A 208 -5.38 -4.30 16.91
N GLY A 209 -4.15 -4.58 17.31
CA GLY A 209 -3.38 -5.76 16.92
C GLY A 209 -3.22 -6.74 18.09
N SER A 210 -2.58 -7.88 17.84
CA SER A 210 -2.20 -8.84 18.87
C SER A 210 -1.11 -8.26 19.79
N GLY A 211 -1.50 -7.75 20.96
CA GLY A 211 -0.56 -7.21 21.97
C GLY A 211 -0.31 -5.69 21.90
N TRP A 212 -0.75 -5.03 20.83
CA TRP A 212 -0.58 -3.58 20.64
C TRP A 212 -1.87 -2.93 20.17
N SER A 213 -2.04 -1.66 20.49
CA SER A 213 -3.09 -0.80 19.95
C SER A 213 -2.49 0.53 19.49
N THR A 214 -3.18 1.19 18.57
CA THR A 214 -2.81 2.50 18.03
C THR A 214 -4.05 3.37 17.99
N GLN A 215 -3.92 4.58 18.53
CA GLN A 215 -4.95 5.60 18.47
C GLN A 215 -4.30 6.95 18.24
N VAL A 216 -4.51 7.51 17.06
CA VAL A 216 -4.05 8.84 16.65
C VAL A 216 -5.27 9.64 16.28
N TRP A 217 -5.40 10.83 16.87
CA TRP A 217 -6.50 11.73 16.58
C TRP A 217 -6.19 12.58 15.33
N GLY A 218 -7.23 12.89 14.56
CA GLY A 218 -7.10 13.78 13.42
C GLY A 218 -6.90 15.24 13.85
N HIS A 219 -6.02 15.95 13.15
CA HIS A 219 -5.72 17.36 13.30
C HIS A 219 -6.22 18.15 12.10
N HIS A 220 -6.44 19.45 12.29
CA HIS A 220 -6.87 20.33 11.21
C HIS A 220 -5.79 20.38 10.11
N PRO A 221 -6.14 20.10 8.84
CA PRO A 221 -5.16 19.94 7.76
C PRO A 221 -4.32 21.21 7.51
N LEU A 222 -4.89 22.40 7.70
CA LEU A 222 -4.13 23.65 7.56
C LEU A 222 -3.06 23.82 8.65
N HIS A 223 -3.33 23.41 9.89
CA HIS A 223 -2.31 23.49 10.96
C HIS A 223 -1.17 22.50 10.72
N VAL A 224 -1.50 21.33 10.17
CA VAL A 224 -0.51 20.34 9.76
C VAL A 224 0.35 20.88 8.63
N LEU A 225 -0.26 21.50 7.61
CA LEU A 225 0.44 22.16 6.52
C LEU A 225 1.36 23.28 7.01
N ASP A 226 0.87 24.16 7.89
CA ASP A 226 1.66 25.26 8.45
C ASP A 226 2.91 24.74 9.19
N ASN A 227 2.78 23.65 9.94
CA ASN A 227 3.91 23.02 10.62
C ASN A 227 4.90 22.35 9.66
N VAL A 228 4.41 21.74 8.58
CA VAL A 228 5.27 21.21 7.52
C VAL A 228 6.07 22.34 6.87
N LEU A 229 5.44 23.47 6.56
CA LEU A 229 6.11 24.64 5.99
C LEU A 229 7.15 25.20 6.97
N ARG A 230 6.82 25.34 8.26
CA ARG A 230 7.78 25.74 9.30
C ARG A 230 8.99 24.82 9.39
N ALA A 231 8.76 23.50 9.30
CA ALA A 231 9.84 22.52 9.32
C ALA A 231 10.76 22.64 8.09
N LEU A 232 10.18 22.90 6.90
CA LEU A 232 10.93 23.15 5.67
C LEU A 232 11.76 24.45 5.75
N ASP A 233 11.22 25.48 6.40
CA ASP A 233 11.89 26.76 6.64
C ASP A 233 12.94 26.69 7.78
N GLY A 234 13.07 25.55 8.46
CA GLY A 234 13.98 25.37 9.61
C GLY A 234 13.52 26.11 10.88
N SER A 235 12.27 26.55 10.93
CA SER A 235 11.66 27.16 12.12
C SER A 235 11.22 26.08 13.12
N PRO A 236 11.23 26.36 14.43
CA PRO A 236 10.69 25.43 15.41
C PRO A 236 9.20 25.17 15.14
N MET A 237 8.77 23.91 15.25
CA MET A 237 7.37 23.50 15.12
C MET A 237 6.57 23.80 16.39
#